data_AF-A0A1H8LTZ4-F1
#
_entry.id   AF-A0A1H8LTZ4-F1
#
_cell.length_a   1.000
_cell.length_b   1.000
_cell.length_c   1.000
_cell.angle_alpha   90.00
_cell.angle_beta   90.00
_cell.angle_gamma   90.00
#
_symmetry.space_group_name_H-M   'P 1'
#
loop_
_entity.id
_entity.type
_entity.pdbx_description
1 polymer ?
#
loop_
_entity_poly.entity_id
_entity_poly.type
_entity_poly.pdbx_seq_one_letter_code
_entity_poly.pdbx_strand_id
1 'polypeptide(L)'
;MPEAELPDALVALQKRCDQAWADVEAHRRDVDGRRHRDAQAEGAEADPSRPWAGPALRPWNDAEDARHEELTAAARAAGEELRRALAESGLGGGAEVLRGLRASARKTEEPGPPQ
;
A
#
# COMPACT_ATOMS: atom_id res chain seq x y z
N MET A 1 -17.77 26.26 -5.37
CA MET A 1 -18.06 25.76 -4.02
C MET A 1 -16.85 26.08 -3.17
N PRO A 2 -16.97 26.76 -2.01
CA PRO A 2 -15.83 26.85 -1.09
C PRO A 2 -15.32 25.43 -0.84
N GLU A 3 -14.00 25.23 -0.89
CA GLU A 3 -13.38 23.99 -0.44
C GLU A 3 -13.81 23.79 1.02
N ALA A 4 -14.87 23.02 1.24
CA ALA A 4 -15.23 22.61 2.58
C ALA A 4 -14.04 21.79 3.08
N GLU A 5 -13.32 22.36 4.03
CA GLU A 5 -12.15 21.75 4.61
C GLU A 5 -12.58 20.39 5.18
N LEU A 6 -11.98 19.31 4.67
CA LEU A 6 -12.36 17.96 5.06
C LEU A 6 -11.95 17.76 6.52
N PRO A 7 -12.77 17.07 7.34
CA PRO A 7 -12.45 16.85 8.75
C PRO A 7 -11.07 16.21 8.93
N ASP A 8 -10.21 16.81 9.75
CA ASP A 8 -8.85 16.32 10.02
C ASP A 8 -8.82 14.86 10.49
N ALA A 9 -9.83 14.44 11.26
CA ALA A 9 -9.98 13.06 11.70
C ALA A 9 -10.13 12.09 10.51
N LEU A 10 -10.87 12.47 9.47
CA LEU A 10 -11.02 11.64 8.26
C LEU A 10 -9.73 11.64 7.43
N VAL A 11 -9.03 12.77 7.37
CA VAL A 11 -7.72 12.87 6.71
C VAL A 11 -6.69 11.98 7.41
N ALA A 12 -6.67 11.97 8.75
CA ALA A 12 -5.79 11.09 9.53
C ALA A 12 -6.11 9.61 9.31
N LEU A 13 -7.38 9.23 9.24
CA LEU A 13 -7.80 7.87 8.93
C LEU A 13 -7.42 7.46 7.49
N GLN A 14 -7.55 8.37 6.52
CA GLN A 14 -7.09 8.15 5.15
C GLN A 14 -5.57 7.90 5.11
N LYS A 15 -4.77 8.71 5.82
CA LYS A 15 -3.31 8.51 5.93
C LYS A 15 -2.96 7.15 6.53
N ARG A 16 -3.63 6.75 7.62
CA ARG A 16 -3.41 5.42 8.23
C ARG A 16 -3.73 4.29 7.25
N CYS A 17 -4.82 4.41 6.50
CA CYS A 17 -5.19 3.43 5.48
C CYS A 17 -4.15 3.37 4.35
N ASP A 18 -3.69 4.52 3.87
CA ASP A 18 -2.67 4.59 2.82
C ASP A 18 -1.32 4.01 3.30
N GLN A 19 -0.90 4.33 4.53
CA GLN A 19 0.31 3.76 5.13
C GLN A 19 0.22 2.25 5.27
N ALA A 20 -0.92 1.72 5.73
CA ALA A 20 -1.07 0.27 5.89
C ALA A 20 -0.97 -0.48 4.54
N TRP A 21 -1.51 0.09 3.46
CA TRP A 21 -1.30 -0.47 2.11
C TRP A 21 0.12 -0.28 1.59
N ALA A 22 0.78 0.82 1.93
CA ALA A 22 2.19 1.02 1.61
C ALA A 22 3.08 -0.03 2.29
N ASP A 23 2.78 -0.41 3.54
CA ASP A 23 3.51 -1.45 4.26
C ASP A 23 3.33 -2.84 3.63
N VAL A 24 2.11 -3.18 3.17
CA VAL A 24 1.84 -4.41 2.42
C VAL A 24 2.68 -4.49 1.14
N GLU A 25 2.71 -3.40 0.38
CA GLU A 25 3.46 -3.33 -0.88
C GLU A 25 4.98 -3.31 -0.64
N ALA A 26 5.44 -2.64 0.43
CA ALA A 26 6.84 -2.65 0.83
C ALA A 26 7.31 -4.06 1.17
N HIS A 27 6.53 -4.82 1.97
CA HIS A 27 6.82 -6.22 2.28
C HIS A 27 6.88 -7.08 1.01
N ARG A 28 5.89 -6.93 0.11
CA ARG A 28 5.87 -7.66 -1.16
C ARG A 28 7.12 -7.40 -2.00
N ARG A 29 7.51 -6.12 -2.16
CA ARG A 29 8.71 -5.72 -2.91
C ARG A 29 9.99 -6.24 -2.27
N ASP A 30 10.06 -6.24 -0.96
CA ASP A 30 11.22 -6.71 -0.21
C ASP A 30 11.39 -8.24 -0.34
N VAL A 31 10.29 -9.01 -0.23
CA VAL A 31 10.28 -10.46 -0.48
C VAL A 31 10.68 -10.77 -1.94
N ASP A 32 10.03 -10.12 -2.91
CA ASP A 32 10.34 -10.33 -4.33
C ASP A 32 11.80 -9.93 -4.64
N GLY A 33 12.28 -8.82 -4.07
CA GLY A 33 13.66 -8.38 -4.19
C GLY A 33 14.67 -9.37 -3.61
N ARG A 34 14.38 -9.99 -2.46
CA ARG A 34 15.20 -11.09 -1.92
C ARG A 34 15.21 -12.29 -2.84
N ARG A 35 14.03 -12.76 -3.28
CA ARG A 35 13.89 -13.92 -4.17
C ARG A 35 14.71 -13.75 -5.46
N HIS A 36 14.72 -12.54 -6.03
CA HIS A 36 15.55 -12.23 -7.19
C HIS A 36 17.05 -12.25 -6.88
N ARG A 37 17.49 -11.69 -5.75
CA ARG A 37 18.91 -11.72 -5.36
C ARG A 37 19.39 -13.15 -5.08
N ASP A 38 18.58 -13.95 -4.41
CA ASP A 38 18.89 -15.36 -4.10
C ASP A 38 19.05 -16.16 -5.41
N ALA A 39 18.10 -16.01 -6.35
CA ALA A 39 18.18 -16.65 -7.66
C ALA A 39 19.44 -16.25 -8.45
N GLN A 40 19.84 -14.97 -8.40
CA GLN A 40 21.09 -14.52 -9.02
C GLN A 40 22.33 -15.12 -8.35
N ALA A 41 22.35 -15.20 -7.02
CA ALA A 41 23.47 -15.76 -6.26
C ALA A 41 23.64 -17.27 -6.49
N GLU A 42 22.53 -17.98 -6.70
CA GLU A 42 22.50 -19.41 -7.04
C GLU A 42 22.83 -19.70 -8.51
N GLY A 43 22.98 -18.65 -9.34
CA GLY A 43 23.22 -18.82 -10.78
C GLY A 43 22.02 -19.38 -11.54
N ALA A 44 20.80 -19.14 -11.05
CA ALA A 44 19.58 -19.63 -11.69
C ALA A 44 19.46 -19.04 -13.10
N GLU A 45 19.46 -19.91 -14.11
CA GLU A 45 19.33 -19.51 -15.50
C GLU A 45 17.88 -19.17 -15.85
N ALA A 46 17.70 -18.19 -16.73
CA ALA A 46 16.40 -17.91 -17.32
C ALA A 46 15.97 -19.07 -18.22
N ASP A 47 14.66 -19.33 -18.28
CA ASP A 47 14.10 -20.34 -19.18
C ASP A 47 14.47 -19.99 -20.65
N PRO A 48 15.21 -20.85 -21.38
CA PRO A 48 15.60 -20.58 -22.76
C PRO A 48 14.40 -20.42 -23.71
N SER A 49 13.26 -21.02 -23.37
CA SER A 49 12.01 -20.89 -24.13
C SER A 49 11.27 -19.59 -23.82
N ARG A 50 11.62 -18.91 -22.72
CA ARG A 50 11.01 -17.65 -22.25
C ARG A 50 12.06 -16.73 -21.60
N PRO A 51 13.06 -16.26 -22.36
CA PRO A 51 14.15 -15.46 -21.80
C PRO A 51 13.69 -14.12 -21.19
N TRP A 52 12.52 -13.61 -21.62
CA TRP A 52 11.91 -12.40 -21.06
C TRP A 52 11.25 -12.61 -19.68
N ALA A 53 11.01 -13.87 -19.27
CA ALA A 53 10.35 -14.18 -18.00
C ALA A 53 11.33 -14.22 -16.81
N GLY A 54 12.64 -14.22 -17.06
CA GLY A 54 13.67 -14.37 -16.04
C GLY A 54 13.74 -15.80 -15.46
N PRO A 55 14.60 -16.02 -14.46
CA PRO A 55 14.69 -17.31 -13.77
C PRO A 55 13.44 -17.60 -12.92
N ALA A 56 13.11 -18.88 -12.76
CA ALA A 56 12.05 -19.30 -11.87
C ALA A 56 12.43 -18.99 -10.41
N LEU A 57 11.60 -18.20 -9.73
CA LEU A 57 11.84 -17.82 -8.34
C LEU A 57 11.25 -18.87 -7.40
N ARG A 58 11.91 -19.10 -6.26
CA ARG A 58 11.34 -19.91 -5.16
C ARG A 58 9.95 -19.39 -4.76
N PRO A 59 9.02 -20.24 -4.31
CA PRO A 59 7.78 -19.75 -3.71
C PRO A 59 8.07 -18.91 -2.45
N TRP A 60 7.05 -18.17 -2.01
CA TRP A 60 7.07 -17.56 -0.69
C TRP A 60 7.07 -18.66 0.38
N ASN A 61 7.68 -18.38 1.52
CA ASN A 61 7.64 -19.29 2.66
C ASN A 61 6.52 -18.90 3.64
N ASP A 62 6.17 -19.82 4.55
CA ASP A 62 5.10 -19.64 5.52
C ASP A 62 5.23 -18.35 6.37
N ALA A 63 6.46 -17.93 6.70
CA ALA A 63 6.68 -16.72 7.47
C ALA A 63 6.47 -15.45 6.64
N GLU A 64 6.87 -15.46 5.36
CA GLU A 64 6.61 -14.39 4.40
C GLU A 64 5.12 -14.23 4.13
N ASP A 65 4.40 -15.35 3.98
CA ASP A 65 2.95 -15.40 3.80
C ASP A 65 2.21 -14.92 5.05
N ALA A 66 2.52 -15.47 6.23
CA ALA A 66 1.90 -15.06 7.49
C ALA A 66 2.06 -13.55 7.74
N ARG A 67 3.27 -13.00 7.50
CA ARG A 67 3.51 -11.57 7.63
C ARG A 67 2.68 -10.74 6.64
N HIS A 68 2.54 -11.22 5.41
CA HIS A 68 1.73 -10.54 4.40
C HIS A 68 0.24 -10.56 4.75
N GLU A 69 -0.25 -11.67 5.31
CA GLU A 69 -1.62 -11.78 5.80
C GLU A 69 -1.88 -10.83 6.97
N GLU A 70 -0.96 -10.72 7.93
CA GLU A 70 -1.04 -9.75 9.04
C GLU A 70 -1.15 -8.31 8.53
N LEU A 71 -0.26 -7.92 7.61
CA LEU A 71 -0.25 -6.58 7.03
C LEU A 71 -1.53 -6.32 6.22
N THR A 72 -2.00 -7.31 5.46
CA THR A 72 -3.24 -7.22 4.69
C THR A 72 -4.46 -7.09 5.62
N ALA A 73 -4.49 -7.83 6.72
CA ALA A 73 -5.53 -7.72 7.73
C ALA A 73 -5.55 -6.33 8.37
N ALA A 74 -4.37 -5.79 8.71
CA ALA A 74 -4.25 -4.43 9.23
C ALA A 74 -4.73 -3.37 8.22
N ALA A 75 -4.37 -3.50 6.95
CA ALA A 75 -4.82 -2.60 5.89
C ALA A 75 -6.34 -2.66 5.67
N ARG A 76 -6.93 -3.86 5.74
CA ARG A 76 -8.39 -4.05 5.67
C ARG A 76 -9.10 -3.39 6.86
N ALA A 77 -8.58 -3.59 8.08
CA ALA A 77 -9.13 -2.98 9.29
C ALA A 77 -9.08 -1.44 9.22
N ALA A 78 -7.96 -0.87 8.77
CA ALA A 78 -7.84 0.58 8.57
C ALA A 78 -8.84 1.11 7.52
N GLY A 79 -9.05 0.37 6.43
CA GLY A 79 -10.05 0.71 5.41
C GLY A 79 -11.50 0.60 5.93
N GLU A 80 -11.79 -0.35 6.80
CA GLU A 80 -13.10 -0.47 7.48
C GLU A 80 -13.37 0.69 8.43
N GLU A 81 -12.37 1.07 9.24
CA GLU A 81 -12.46 2.21 10.14
C GLU A 81 -12.72 3.52 9.36
N LEU A 82 -11.99 3.75 8.28
CA LEU A 82 -12.22 4.91 7.39
C LEU A 82 -13.64 4.89 6.80
N ARG A 83 -14.10 3.74 6.27
CA ARG A 83 -15.46 3.61 5.72
C ARG A 83 -16.53 3.92 6.76
N ARG A 84 -16.35 3.43 7.99
CA ARG A 84 -17.26 3.70 9.10
C ARG A 84 -17.29 5.19 9.47
N ALA A 85 -16.12 5.81 9.62
CA ALA A 85 -16.02 7.23 9.94
C ALA A 85 -16.65 8.11 8.84
N LEU A 86 -16.48 7.73 7.57
CA LEU A 86 -17.15 8.41 6.45
C LEU A 86 -18.67 8.33 6.53
N ALA A 87 -19.22 7.16 6.85
CA ALA A 87 -20.65 6.98 7.04
C ALA A 87 -21.19 7.82 8.22
N GLU A 88 -20.44 7.88 9.33
CA GLU A 88 -20.81 8.65 10.53
C GLU A 88 -20.69 10.17 10.32
N SER A 89 -19.78 10.63 9.45
CA SER A 89 -19.55 12.06 9.18
C SER A 89 -20.68 12.78 8.45
N GLY A 90 -21.61 12.05 7.83
CA GLY A 90 -22.66 12.62 6.99
C GLY A 90 -22.19 13.21 5.65
N LEU A 91 -20.88 13.22 5.36
CA LEU A 91 -20.30 13.68 4.08
C LEU A 91 -20.58 12.72 2.92
N GLY A 92 -20.94 11.47 3.24
CA GLY A 92 -21.21 10.42 2.26
C GLY A 92 -19.93 9.83 1.63
N GLY A 93 -20.09 8.70 0.93
CA GLY A 93 -19.01 7.98 0.24
C GLY A 93 -18.81 8.41 -1.22
N GLY A 94 -19.18 9.64 -1.57
CA GLY A 94 -19.12 10.14 -2.95
C GLY A 94 -17.69 10.18 -3.51
N ALA A 95 -17.54 9.93 -4.81
CA ALA A 95 -16.24 9.89 -5.47
C ALA A 95 -15.40 11.17 -5.31
N GLU A 96 -16.05 12.33 -5.21
CA GLU A 96 -15.39 13.62 -4.98
C GLU A 96 -14.83 13.75 -3.55
N VAL A 97 -15.59 13.30 -2.54
CA VAL A 97 -15.13 13.29 -1.14
C VAL A 97 -13.93 12.37 -0.99
N LEU A 98 -13.99 11.16 -1.56
CA LEU A 98 -12.86 10.21 -1.54
C LEU A 98 -11.63 10.77 -2.26
N ARG A 99 -11.82 11.46 -3.39
CA ARG A 99 -10.72 12.12 -4.12
C ARG A 99 -10.12 13.26 -3.30
N GLY A 100 -10.95 14.08 -2.67
CA GLY A 100 -10.54 15.16 -1.78
C GLY A 100 -9.75 14.64 -0.59
N LEU A 101 -10.22 13.59 0.07
CA LEU A 101 -9.53 12.98 1.22
C LEU A 101 -8.15 12.47 0.86
N ARG A 102 -8.02 11.76 -0.27
CA ARG A 102 -6.71 11.30 -0.78
C ARG A 102 -5.79 12.46 -1.12
N ALA A 103 -6.31 13.53 -1.72
CA ALA A 103 -5.51 14.71 -2.03
C ALA A 103 -5.03 15.40 -0.74
N SER A 104 -5.90 15.58 0.25
CA SER A 104 -5.55 16.18 1.54
C SER A 104 -4.57 15.32 2.34
N ALA A 105 -4.72 13.99 2.31
CA ALA A 105 -3.79 13.07 2.95
C ALA A 105 -2.36 13.21 2.39
N ARG A 106 -2.23 13.42 1.07
CA ARG A 106 -0.94 13.61 0.38
C ARG A 106 -0.38 15.01 0.52
N LYS A 107 -1.21 16.06 0.55
CA LYS A 107 -0.75 17.47 0.66
C LYS A 107 -0.01 17.77 1.95
N THR A 108 -0.24 17.00 3.02
CA THR A 108 0.54 17.16 4.26
C THR A 108 1.94 16.53 4.18
N GLU A 109 2.24 15.73 3.15
CA GLU A 109 3.54 15.10 2.93
C GLU A 109 4.41 15.89 1.92
N GLU A 110 4.24 17.21 1.83
CA GLU A 110 5.09 18.00 0.93
C GLU A 110 6.58 17.74 1.22
N PRO A 111 7.37 17.36 0.19
CA PRO A 111 8.80 17.17 0.35
C PRO A 111 9.40 18.52 0.73
N GLY A 112 10.12 18.57 1.84
CA GLY A 112 10.94 19.72 2.19
C GLY A 112 11.82 20.13 1.00
N PRO A 113 12.09 21.43 0.82
CA PRO A 113 12.78 21.92 -0.36
C PRO A 113 14.12 21.19 -0.56
N PRO A 114 14.52 20.91 -1.82
CA PRO A 114 15.83 20.33 -2.08
C PRO A 114 16.91 21.26 -1.50
N GLN A 115 17.78 20.70 -0.66
CA GLN A 115 19.01 21.36 -0.25
C GLN A 115 20.10 21.14 -1.29
#